data_AF-T1A652-F1
#
_entry.id   AF-T1A652-F1
#
_cell.length_a   1.000
_cell.length_b   1.000
_cell.length_c   1.000
_cell.angle_alpha   90.00
_cell.angle_beta   90.00
_cell.angle_gamma   90.00
#
_symmetry.space_group_name_H-M   'P 1'
#
loop_
_entity.id
_entity.type
_entity.pdbx_description
1 polymer ?
#
loop_
_entity_poly.entity_id
_entity_poly.type
_entity_poly.pdbx_seq_one_letter_code
_entity_poly.pdbx_strand_id
1 'polypeptide(L)'
;EPVKLSTERKHLTNMLKLVAYQVESDLVNLIRPHYPRTDDEGRSLIQTALHSAATLEPSGTELRVVLCPLSSAHRSQAVAALCETLNRSGTCFPGTQLRMHFAVAGTPK
;
A
#
# COMPACT_ATOMS: atom_id res chain seq x y z
N GLU A 1 9.56 -39.07 16.74
CA GLU A 1 8.23 -38.55 16.34
C GLU A 1 8.40 -37.44 15.33
N PRO A 2 7.62 -37.38 14.24
CA PRO A 2 7.71 -36.31 13.26
C PRO A 2 7.11 -35.01 13.83
N VAL A 3 7.75 -33.91 13.50
CA VAL A 3 7.69 -32.61 14.17
C VAL A 3 6.34 -31.88 13.97
N LYS A 4 5.57 -31.70 15.06
CA LYS A 4 4.33 -30.88 15.14
C LYS A 4 4.53 -29.41 14.72
N LEU A 5 5.75 -28.88 14.80
CA LEU A 5 6.09 -27.49 14.43
C LEU A 5 5.78 -27.16 12.96
N SER A 6 5.69 -28.17 12.08
CA SER A 6 5.39 -27.95 10.66
C SER A 6 3.96 -27.43 10.43
N THR A 7 2.98 -27.92 11.20
CA THR A 7 1.57 -27.52 11.08
C THR A 7 1.32 -26.13 11.64
N GLU A 8 1.85 -25.82 12.83
CA GLU A 8 1.69 -24.50 13.47
C GLU A 8 2.37 -23.41 12.66
N ARG A 9 3.60 -23.65 12.18
CA ARG A 9 4.30 -22.73 11.28
C ARG A 9 3.54 -22.53 9.97
N LYS A 10 3.00 -23.60 9.38
CA LYS A 10 2.17 -23.52 8.16
C LYS A 10 0.92 -22.70 8.42
N HIS A 11 0.25 -22.89 9.55
CA HIS A 11 -0.95 -22.15 9.92
C HIS A 11 -0.66 -20.65 10.05
N LEU A 12 0.40 -20.29 10.79
CA LEU A 12 0.84 -18.90 10.91
C LEU A 12 1.16 -18.27 9.55
N THR A 13 1.95 -18.95 8.72
CA THR A 13 2.28 -18.46 7.37
C THR A 13 1.02 -18.29 6.51
N ASN A 14 0.06 -19.20 6.61
CA ASN A 14 -1.20 -19.09 5.88
C ASN A 14 -2.01 -17.88 6.35
N MET A 15 -2.07 -17.60 7.65
CA MET A 15 -2.75 -16.42 8.15
C MET A 15 -2.11 -15.13 7.61
N LEU A 16 -0.78 -15.03 7.63
CA LEU A 16 -0.08 -13.86 7.07
C LEU A 16 -0.38 -13.68 5.58
N LYS A 17 -0.41 -14.78 4.81
CA LYS A 17 -0.78 -14.75 3.38
C LYS A 17 -2.22 -14.29 3.16
N LEU A 18 -3.17 -14.77 3.96
CA LEU A 18 -4.57 -14.38 3.85
C LEU A 18 -4.78 -12.91 4.20
N VAL A 19 -4.13 -12.41 5.26
CA VAL A 19 -4.19 -10.98 5.61
C VAL A 19 -3.56 -10.12 4.53
N ALA A 20 -2.39 -10.51 4.01
CA ALA A 20 -1.74 -9.79 2.90
C ALA A 20 -2.64 -9.76 1.65
N TYR A 21 -3.27 -10.89 1.31
CA TYR A 21 -4.21 -10.98 0.19
C TYR A 21 -5.44 -10.08 0.38
N GLN A 22 -5.98 -10.02 1.61
CA GLN A 22 -7.11 -9.16 1.93
C GLN A 22 -6.74 -7.68 1.79
N VAL A 23 -5.62 -7.26 2.38
CA VAL A 23 -5.12 -5.88 2.30
C VAL A 23 -4.88 -5.48 0.84
N GLU A 24 -4.26 -6.34 0.03
CA GLU A 24 -4.06 -6.08 -1.39
C GLU A 24 -5.41 -5.91 -2.11
N SER A 25 -6.39 -6.79 -1.84
CA SER A 25 -7.73 -6.72 -2.43
C SER A 25 -8.46 -5.43 -2.04
N ASP A 26 -8.32 -4.98 -0.80
CA ASP A 26 -8.91 -3.72 -0.33
C ASP A 26 -8.27 -2.52 -1.04
N LEU A 27 -6.95 -2.51 -1.23
CA LEU A 27 -6.26 -1.47 -2.01
C LEU A 27 -6.69 -1.45 -3.48
N VAL A 28 -6.89 -2.63 -4.09
CA VAL A 28 -7.44 -2.75 -5.45
C VAL A 28 -8.87 -2.20 -5.53
N ASN A 29 -9.68 -2.40 -4.49
CA ASN A 29 -11.03 -1.83 -4.45
C ASN A 29 -11.00 -0.29 -4.28
N LEU A 30 -10.07 0.22 -3.46
CA LEU A 30 -9.91 1.67 -3.27
C LEU A 30 -9.43 2.39 -4.54
N ILE A 31 -8.63 1.75 -5.38
CA ILE A 31 -8.15 2.36 -6.64
C ILE A 31 -9.17 2.28 -7.78
N ARG A 32 -10.17 1.39 -7.68
CA ARG A 32 -11.18 1.13 -8.72
C ARG A 32 -11.86 2.40 -9.28
N PRO A 33 -12.28 3.39 -8.46
CA PRO A 33 -12.91 4.61 -8.98
C PRO A 33 -11.96 5.51 -9.78
N HIS A 34 -10.65 5.31 -9.64
CA HIS A 34 -9.60 6.18 -10.18
C HIS A 34 -8.79 5.52 -11.31
N TYR A 35 -9.00 4.23 -11.56
CA TYR A 35 -8.26 3.47 -12.56
C TYR A 35 -9.20 2.57 -13.37
N PRO A 36 -9.61 2.98 -14.59
CA PRO A 36 -10.57 2.23 -15.40
C PRO A 36 -10.15 0.78 -15.71
N ARG A 37 -8.85 0.52 -15.76
CA ARG A 37 -8.27 -0.80 -16.06
C ARG A 37 -8.09 -1.67 -14.81
N THR A 38 -8.79 -1.37 -13.73
CA THR A 38 -8.65 -2.10 -12.45
C THR A 38 -8.92 -3.61 -12.59
N ASP A 39 -9.86 -4.01 -13.44
CA ASP A 39 -10.16 -5.44 -13.64
C ASP A 39 -9.01 -6.21 -14.31
N ASP A 40 -8.30 -5.58 -15.24
CA ASP A 40 -7.18 -6.21 -15.97
C ASP A 40 -5.84 -6.03 -15.23
N GLU A 41 -5.62 -4.85 -14.64
CA GLU A 41 -4.30 -4.40 -14.20
C GLU A 41 -4.26 -3.94 -12.73
N GLY A 42 -5.39 -3.88 -12.02
CA GLY A 42 -5.46 -3.29 -10.67
C GLY A 42 -4.51 -3.96 -9.68
N ARG A 43 -4.48 -5.30 -9.65
CA ARG A 43 -3.56 -6.07 -8.80
C ARG A 43 -2.10 -5.81 -9.15
N SER A 44 -1.76 -5.82 -10.45
CA SER A 44 -0.40 -5.52 -10.92
C SER A 44 0.02 -4.09 -10.56
N LEU A 45 -0.90 -3.13 -10.64
CA LEU A 45 -0.66 -1.74 -10.25
C LEU A 45 -0.36 -1.62 -8.75
N ILE A 46 -1.18 -2.20 -7.88
CA ILE A 46 -0.95 -2.19 -6.43
C ILE A 46 0.36 -2.88 -6.08
N GLN A 47 0.64 -4.05 -6.66
CA GLN A 47 1.91 -4.73 -6.44
C GLN A 47 3.10 -3.89 -6.89
N THR A 48 3.01 -3.26 -8.07
CA THR A 48 4.07 -2.34 -8.55
C THR A 48 4.29 -1.19 -7.57
N ALA A 49 3.22 -0.58 -7.06
CA ALA A 49 3.31 0.52 -6.09
C ALA A 49 3.95 0.07 -4.77
N LEU A 50 3.56 -1.09 -4.23
CA LEU A 50 4.12 -1.64 -2.98
C LEU A 50 5.59 -2.06 -3.11
N HIS A 51 6.03 -2.48 -4.30
CA HIS A 51 7.42 -2.80 -4.59
C HIS A 51 8.24 -1.57 -5.01
N SER A 52 7.61 -0.42 -5.22
CA SER A 52 8.28 0.82 -5.62
C SER A 52 9.14 1.35 -4.47
N ALA A 53 10.24 2.00 -4.83
CA ALA A 53 11.01 2.77 -3.86
C ALA A 53 10.18 3.97 -3.37
N ALA A 54 10.42 4.36 -2.12
CA ALA A 54 9.79 5.51 -1.51
C ALA A 54 10.77 6.22 -0.59
N THR A 55 10.70 7.54 -0.56
CA THR A 55 11.39 8.34 0.46
C THR A 55 10.54 8.38 1.71
N LEU A 56 11.16 8.10 2.86
CA LEU A 56 10.54 8.19 4.18
C LEU A 56 11.13 9.37 4.94
N GLU A 57 10.31 10.37 5.22
CA GLU A 57 10.73 11.60 5.89
C GLU A 57 9.88 11.82 7.15
N PRO A 58 10.41 11.47 8.34
CA PRO A 58 9.77 11.86 9.58
C PRO A 58 9.91 13.38 9.76
N SER A 59 8.81 14.02 10.11
CA SER A 59 8.70 15.41 10.54
C SER A 59 8.14 15.46 11.97
N GLY A 60 7.97 16.65 12.54
CA GLY A 60 7.55 16.80 13.94
C GLY A 60 6.25 16.06 14.29
N THR A 61 5.27 16.07 13.40
CA THR A 61 3.94 15.46 13.63
C THR A 61 3.53 14.47 12.54
N GLU A 62 4.34 14.29 11.51
CA GLU A 62 4.00 13.51 10.32
C GLU A 62 5.12 12.55 9.93
N LEU A 63 4.76 11.39 9.41
CA LEU A 63 5.66 10.54 8.64
C LEU A 63 5.25 10.66 7.17
N ARG A 64 6.06 11.35 6.37
CA ARG A 64 5.81 11.51 4.94
C ARG A 64 6.39 10.34 4.17
N VAL A 65 5.57 9.72 3.35
CA VAL A 65 5.92 8.59 2.49
C VAL A 65 5.70 9.03 1.05
N VAL A 66 6.80 9.31 0.34
CA VAL A 66 6.75 9.79 -1.05
C VAL A 66 7.19 8.66 -1.97
N LEU A 67 6.23 8.05 -2.66
CA LEU A 67 6.46 6.98 -3.62
C LEU A 67 7.14 7.55 -4.88
N CYS A 68 8.08 6.80 -5.46
CA CYS A 68 8.58 7.11 -6.80
C CYS A 68 7.44 7.03 -7.84
N PRO A 69 7.47 7.88 -8.89
CA PRO A 69 6.50 7.79 -9.97
C PRO A 69 6.62 6.44 -10.69
N LEU A 70 5.49 5.93 -11.14
CA LEU A 70 5.42 4.70 -11.93
C LEU A 70 5.74 4.98 -13.41
N SER A 71 5.87 3.90 -14.19
CA SER A 71 6.27 3.93 -15.60
C SER A 71 5.37 4.76 -16.52
N SER A 72 4.15 5.10 -16.10
CA SER A 72 3.25 5.97 -16.85
C SER A 72 2.52 6.96 -15.95
N ALA A 73 2.26 8.16 -16.47
CA ALA A 73 1.61 9.23 -15.73
C ALA A 73 0.24 8.82 -15.18
N HIS A 74 -0.57 8.12 -15.98
CA HIS A 74 -1.90 7.66 -15.55
C HIS A 74 -1.82 6.68 -14.36
N ARG A 75 -0.82 5.78 -14.33
CA ARG A 75 -0.60 4.87 -13.20
C ARG A 75 -0.17 5.64 -11.94
N SER A 76 0.74 6.60 -12.08
CA SER A 76 1.15 7.48 -10.98
C SER A 76 -0.02 8.29 -10.43
N GLN A 77 -0.88 8.83 -11.29
CA GLN A 77 -2.09 9.58 -10.89
C GLN A 77 -3.10 8.71 -10.15
N ALA A 78 -3.33 7.48 -10.61
CA ALA A 78 -4.22 6.55 -9.91
C ALA A 78 -3.71 6.21 -8.50
N VAL A 79 -2.39 5.99 -8.35
CA VAL A 79 -1.78 5.76 -7.04
C VAL A 79 -1.80 7.02 -6.18
N ALA A 80 -1.63 8.21 -6.76
CA ALA A 80 -1.77 9.47 -6.02
C ALA A 80 -3.20 9.65 -5.46
N ALA A 81 -4.23 9.31 -6.23
CA ALA A 81 -5.62 9.33 -5.74
C ALA A 81 -5.87 8.29 -4.63
N LEU A 82 -5.21 7.14 -4.70
CA LEU A 82 -5.19 6.17 -3.60
C LEU A 82 -4.50 6.75 -2.35
N CYS A 83 -3.34 7.41 -2.50
CA CYS A 83 -2.65 8.08 -1.40
C CYS A 83 -3.57 9.11 -0.70
N GLU A 84 -4.29 9.94 -1.46
CA GLU A 84 -5.26 10.88 -0.89
C GLU A 84 -6.39 10.16 -0.12
N THR A 85 -6.85 9.03 -0.63
CA THR A 85 -7.84 8.21 0.09
C THR A 85 -7.29 7.65 1.40
N LEU A 86 -6.05 7.18 1.42
CA LEU A 86 -5.38 6.69 2.62
C LEU A 86 -5.12 7.83 3.62
N ASN A 87 -4.74 9.02 3.15
CA ASN A 87 -4.48 10.20 3.98
C ASN A 87 -5.72 10.62 4.79
N ARG A 88 -6.92 10.45 4.22
CA ARG A 88 -8.19 10.74 4.91
C ARG A 88 -8.45 9.86 6.13
N SER A 89 -7.83 8.70 6.23
CA SER A 89 -7.95 7.84 7.41
C SER A 89 -7.31 8.44 8.67
N GLY A 90 -6.39 9.41 8.51
CA GLY A 90 -5.66 9.99 9.64
C GLY A 90 -4.79 8.97 10.39
N THR A 91 -4.41 7.86 9.74
CA THR A 91 -3.65 6.76 10.35
C THR A 91 -2.34 7.26 10.96
N CYS A 92 -2.06 6.87 12.20
CA CYS A 92 -0.77 7.12 12.84
C CYS A 92 0.17 5.93 12.66
N PHE A 93 1.46 6.20 12.52
CA PHE A 93 2.47 5.14 12.45
C PHE A 93 2.56 4.42 13.81
N PRO A 94 2.49 3.07 13.84
CA PRO A 94 2.41 2.30 15.08
C PRO A 94 3.52 2.66 16.08
N GLY A 95 3.14 2.82 17.35
CA GLY A 95 4.09 3.17 18.42
C GLY A 95 4.53 4.64 18.44
N THR A 96 3.95 5.51 17.61
CA THR A 96 4.28 6.94 17.55
C THR A 96 3.01 7.81 17.46
N GLN A 97 3.20 9.14 17.55
CA GLN A 97 2.14 10.12 17.25
C GLN A 97 2.25 10.69 15.82
N LEU A 98 3.11 10.11 14.98
CA LEU A 98 3.33 10.59 13.62
C LEU A 98 2.16 10.18 12.74
N ARG A 99 1.43 11.17 12.22
CA ARG A 99 0.39 10.91 11.21
C ARG A 99 1.04 10.53 9.90
N MET A 100 0.59 9.45 9.29
CA MET A 100 1.08 9.03 7.98
C MET A 100 0.51 9.94 6.89
N HIS A 101 1.38 10.45 6.03
CA HIS A 101 1.00 11.23 4.85
C HIS A 101 1.69 10.66 3.61
N PHE A 102 0.90 10.13 2.69
CA PHE A 102 1.34 9.49 1.46
C PHE A 102 1.24 10.45 0.27
N ALA A 103 2.21 10.38 -0.63
CA ALA A 103 2.19 11.10 -1.90
C ALA A 103 2.97 10.32 -2.97
N VAL A 104 2.81 10.69 -4.24
CA VAL A 104 3.64 10.23 -5.36
C VAL A 104 4.47 11.41 -5.86
N ALA A 105 5.77 11.23 -6.06
CA ALA A 105 6.63 12.29 -6.58
C ALA A 105 6.22 12.70 -8.00
N GLY A 106 6.17 14.00 -8.26
CA GLY A 106 5.84 14.56 -9.58
C GLY A 106 4.35 14.55 -9.94
N THR A 107 3.45 14.13 -9.06
CA THR A 107 2.01 14.31 -9.24
C THR A 107 1.53 15.57 -8.51
N PRO A 108 0.68 16.42 -9.12
CA PRO A 108 0.08 17.56 -8.44
C PRO A 108 -0.81 17.09 -7.28
N LYS A 109 -0.87 17.91 -6.22
CA LYS A 109 -1.79 17.76 -5.10
C LYS A 109 -3.23 18.07 -5.51
#